data_AF-A0A2N6ACY7-F1
#
_entry.id   AF-A0A2N6ACY7-F1
#
_cell.length_a   1.000
_cell.length_b   1.000
_cell.length_c   1.000
_cell.angle_alpha   90.00
_cell.angle_beta   90.00
_cell.angle_gamma   90.00
#
_symmetry.space_group_name_H-M   'P 1'
#
loop_
_entity.id
_entity.type
_entity.pdbx_description
1 polymer ?
#
loop_
_entity_poly.entity_id
_entity_poly.type
_entity_poly.pdbx_seq_one_letter_code
_entity_poly.pdbx_strand_id
1 'polypeptide(L)' 'MGGGEPFDNYGNVMRFIRLAHEEKGLGISLRSITVSTSGIVPGIYKLAEENLPVTIAVSLHCPDDQSRNRIMPLN' A
#
# COMPACT_ATOMS: atom_id res chain seq x y z
N MET A 1 5.11 6.82 6.52
CA MET A 1 3.74 6.79 5.94
C MET A 1 2.78 6.72 7.11
N GLY A 2 1.58 7.31 7.05
CA GLY A 2 0.73 7.55 8.23
C GLY A 2 0.37 6.30 9.05
N GLY A 3 -0.40 6.46 10.13
CA GLY A 3 -0.82 5.32 10.96
C GLY A 3 -1.79 4.39 10.22
N GLY A 4 -1.56 3.08 10.32
CA GLY A 4 -2.44 2.02 9.80
C GLY A 4 -1.90 1.26 8.58
N GLU A 5 -2.47 0.09 8.34
CA GLU A 5 -2.17 -0.75 7.17
C GLU A 5 -3.16 -0.44 6.03
N PRO A 6 -2.69 0.01 4.84
CA PRO A 6 -3.58 0.38 3.74
C PRO A 6 -4.47 -0.75 3.24
N PHE A 7 -3.99 -2.00 3.24
CA PHE A 7 -4.77 -3.13 2.72
C PHE A 7 -5.90 -3.59 3.64
N ASP A 8 -5.84 -3.29 4.95
CA ASP A 8 -6.98 -3.48 5.85
C ASP A 8 -8.13 -2.49 5.55
N ASN A 9 -7.82 -1.37 4.88
CA ASN A 9 -8.77 -0.34 4.49
C ASN A 9 -8.83 -0.12 2.96
N TYR A 10 -8.70 -1.22 2.21
CA TYR A 10 -8.48 -1.21 0.77
C TYR A 10 -9.46 -0.30 0.00
N GLY A 11 -10.77 -0.42 0.28
CA GLY A 11 -11.80 0.34 -0.46
C GLY A 11 -11.64 1.85 -0.33
N ASN A 12 -11.37 2.34 0.88
CA ASN A 12 -11.19 3.77 1.12
C ASN A 12 -9.85 4.27 0.56
N VAL A 13 -8.79 3.46 0.65
CA VAL A 13 -7.48 3.78 0.08
C VAL A 13 -7.58 3.93 -1.45
N MET A 14 -8.20 2.96 -2.13
CA MET A 14 -8.37 3.04 -3.59
C MET A 14 -9.24 4.21 -4.02
N ARG A 15 -10.32 4.49 -3.27
CA ARG A 15 -11.14 5.67 -3.49
C ARG A 15 -10.32 6.96 -3.37
N PHE A 16 -9.49 7.07 -2.34
CA PHE A 16 -8.60 8.22 -2.14
C PHE A 16 -7.61 8.36 -3.29
N ILE A 17 -6.93 7.28 -3.69
CA ILE A 17 -5.94 7.30 -4.79
C ILE A 17 -6.57 7.83 -6.08
N ARG A 18 -7.78 7.35 -6.41
CA ARG A 18 -8.52 7.80 -7.60
C ARG A 18 -8.91 9.27 -7.49
N LEU A 19 -9.48 9.70 -6.36
CA LEU A 19 -9.86 11.11 -6.13
C LEU A 19 -8.65 12.07 -6.11
N ALA A 20 -7.51 11.63 -5.58
CA ALA A 20 -6.28 12.41 -5.59
C ALA A 20 -5.73 12.59 -7.02
N HIS A 21 -5.98 11.62 -7.90
CA HIS A 21 -5.57 11.68 -9.29
C HIS A 21 -6.46 12.57 -10.16
N GLU A 22 -7.76 12.62 -9.88
CA GLU A 22 -8.72 13.43 -10.64
C GLU A 22 -8.23 14.86 -10.87
N GLU A 23 -8.43 15.37 -12.09
CA GLU A 23 -8.06 16.74 -12.48
C GLU A 23 -8.79 17.80 -11.64
N LYS A 24 -10.05 17.51 -11.29
CA LYS A 24 -10.88 18.35 -10.39
C LYS A 24 -10.60 18.09 -8.91
N GLY A 25 -9.76 17.11 -8.59
CA GLY A 25 -9.30 16.77 -7.26
C GLY A 25 -7.95 17.43 -6.96
N LEU A 26 -6.93 16.62 -6.66
CA LEU A 26 -5.58 17.11 -6.40
C LEU A 26 -4.68 17.11 -7.66
N GLY A 27 -5.11 16.47 -8.75
CA GLY A 27 -4.33 16.38 -10.00
C GLY A 27 -2.98 15.68 -9.85
N ILE A 28 -2.83 14.81 -8.85
CA ILE A 28 -1.56 14.13 -8.56
C ILE A 28 -1.37 12.97 -9.54
N SER A 29 -0.17 12.85 -10.12
CA SER A 29 0.18 11.67 -10.93
C SER A 29 0.18 10.41 -10.07
N LEU A 30 -0.47 9.35 -10.54
CA LEU A 30 -0.48 8.05 -9.86
C LEU A 30 0.94 7.50 -9.62
N ARG A 31 1.91 7.83 -10.49
CA ARG A 31 3.32 7.45 -10.32
C ARG A 31 3.98 8.11 -9.11
N SER A 32 3.46 9.24 -8.67
CA SER A 32 3.92 9.96 -7.48
C SER A 32 3.25 9.46 -6.19
N ILE A 33 2.33 8.50 -6.28
CA ILE A 33 1.66 7.91 -5.12
C ILE A 33 2.34 6.59 -4.79
N THR A 34 2.76 6.47 -3.52
CA THR A 34 3.32 5.22 -2.97
C THR A 34 2.36 4.63 -1.95
N VAL A 35 2.06 3.33 -2.09
CA VAL A 35 1.31 2.54 -1.09
C VAL A 35 2.32 1.67 -0.34
N SER A 36 2.41 1.86 0.99
CA SER A 36 3.27 1.05 1.85
C SER A 36 2.45 0.03 2.61
N THR A 37 2.89 -1.22 2.59
CA THR A 37 2.23 -2.33 3.26
C THR A 37 3.21 -3.09 4.16
N SER A 38 2.69 -3.62 5.26
CA SER A 38 3.31 -4.61 6.12
C SER A 38 3.41 -6.00 5.48
N GLY A 39 2.87 -6.20 4.28
CA GLY A 39 3.02 -7.43 3.50
C GLY A 39 1.77 -8.31 3.43
N ILE A 40 0.57 -7.72 3.40
CA ILE A 40 -0.67 -8.48 3.20
C ILE A 40 -0.72 -8.97 1.74
N VAL A 41 -0.27 -10.20 1.53
CA VAL A 41 -0.11 -10.82 0.20
C VAL A 41 -1.38 -10.75 -0.67
N PRO A 42 -2.59 -11.09 -0.17
CA PRO A 42 -3.82 -10.92 -0.96
C PRO A 42 -4.08 -9.47 -1.41
N GLY A 43 -3.73 -8.50 -0.57
CA GLY A 43 -3.87 -7.07 -0.88
C GLY A 43 -2.93 -6.61 -2.00
N ILE A 44 -1.71 -7.16 -2.05
CA ILE A 44 -0.74 -6.90 -3.12
C ILE A 44 -1.29 -7.39 -4.46
N TYR A 45 -1.80 -8.61 -4.51
CA TYR A 45 -2.38 -9.16 -5.74
C TYR A 45 -3.61 -8.37 -6.19
N LYS A 46 -4.49 -8.02 -5.25
CA LYS A 46 -5.67 -7.19 -5.54
C LYS A 46 -5.28 -5.83 -6.11
N LEU A 47 -4.26 -5.18 -5.55
CA LEU A 47 -3.75 -3.91 -6.08
C LEU A 47 -3.16 -4.06 -7.49
N ALA A 48 -2.50 -5.19 -7.77
CA ALA A 48 -1.96 -5.47 -9.10
C ALA A 48 -3.06 -5.61 -10.16
N GLU A 49 -4.22 -6.20 -9.79
CA GLU A 49 -5.38 -6.32 -10.69
C GLU A 49 -5.98 -4.96 -11.10
N GLU A 50 -5.80 -3.91 -10.28
CA GLU A 50 -6.28 -2.56 -10.60
C GLU A 50 -5.55 -1.92 -11.79
N ASN A 51 -4.38 -2.44 -12.18
CA ASN A 51 -3.55 -1.94 -13.27
C ASN A 51 -3.25 -0.42 -13.18
N LEU A 52 -3.15 0.11 -11.95
CA LEU A 52 -2.78 1.51 -11.72
C LEU A 52 -1.25 1.65 -11.62
N PRO A 53 -0.64 2.69 -12.23
CA PRO A 53 0.80 2.91 -12.17
C PRO A 53 1.22 3.57 -10.84
N VAL A 54 0.82 3.00 -9.71
CA VAL A 54 1.24 3.41 -8.35
C VAL A 54 2.51 2.67 -7.93
N THR A 55 3.28 3.26 -7.04
CA THR A 55 4.48 2.61 -6.48
C THR A 55 4.08 1.81 -5.24
N ILE A 56 4.60 0.58 -5.10
CA ILE A 56 4.46 -0.21 -3.87
C ILE A 56 5.75 -0.18 -3.06
N ALA A 57 5.63 -0.01 -1.74
CA ALA A 57 6.72 -0.14 -0.79
C ALA A 57 6.38 -1.24 0.22
N VAL A 58 7.33 -2.14 0.48
CA VAL A 58 7.13 -3.26 1.40
C VAL A 58 7.94 -3.03 2.68
N SER A 59 7.25 -3.01 3.80
CA SER A 59 7.83 -2.84 5.13
C SER A 59 8.41 -4.17 5.62
N LEU A 60 9.65 -4.44 5.23
CA LEU A 60 10.34 -5.71 5.51
C LEU A 60 10.93 -5.76 6.93
N HIS A 61 11.72 -4.75 7.30
CA HIS A 61 12.38 -4.53 8.60
C HIS A 61 13.41 -5.59 9.08
N CYS A 62 13.41 -6.81 8.55
CA CYS A 62 14.36 -7.88 8.90
C CYS A 62 14.66 -8.77 7.68
N PRO A 63 15.87 -9.35 7.57
CA PRO A 63 16.23 -10.24 6.45
C PRO A 63 15.72 -11.68 6.61
N ASP A 64 15.26 -12.07 7.81
CA ASP A 64 14.82 -13.42 8.14
C ASP A 64 13.52 -13.42 8.95
N ASP A 65 12.77 -14.53 8.89
CA ASP A 65 11.47 -14.66 9.54
C ASP A 65 11.56 -14.64 11.07
N GLN A 66 12.60 -15.21 11.67
CA GLN A 66 12.71 -15.24 13.13
C GLN A 66 12.83 -13.84 13.72
N SER A 67 13.67 -13.01 13.10
CA SER A 67 13.84 -11.61 13.48
C SER A 67 12.58 -10.81 13.18
N ARG A 68 11.95 -11.04 12.01
CA ARG A 68 10.74 -10.34 11.60
C ARG A 68 9.56 -10.62 12.53
N ASN A 69 9.34 -11.88 12.92
CA ASN A 69 8.25 -12.29 13.82
C ASN A 69 8.31 -11.59 15.19
N ARG A 70 9.51 -11.22 15.67
CA ARG A 70 9.69 -10.54 16.95
C ARG A 70 9.24 -9.07 16.92
N ILE A 71 9.41 -8.41 15.78
CA ILE A 71 9.12 -6.98 15.62
C ILE A 71 7.77 -6.72 14.92
N MET A 72 7.32 -7.70 14.12
CA MET A 72 6.08 -7.66 13.34
C MET A 72 5.37 -9.02 13.48
N PRO A 73 4.43 -9.14 14.42
CA PRO A 73 3.69 -10.39 14.66
C PRO A 73 2.77 -10.84 13.51
N LEU A 74 2.61 -9.99 12.49
CA LEU A 74 1.78 -10.20 11.29
C LEU A 74 2.46 -11.02 10.18
N ASN A 75 3.72 -11.45 10.37
CA ASN A 75 4.47 -12.23 9.37
C ASN A 75 3.84 -13.62 9.13
#